data_AF-A0A1L8DPM3-F1
#
_entry.id   AF-A0A1L8DPM3-F1
#
_cell.length_a   1.000
_cell.length_b   1.000
_cell.length_c   1.000
_cell.angle_alpha   90.00
_cell.angle_beta   90.00
_cell.angle_gamma   90.00
#
_symmetry.space_group_name_H-M   'P 1'
#
loop_
_entity.id
_entity.type
_entity.pdbx_description
1 polymer ?
#
loop_
_entity_poly.entity_id
_entity_poly.type
_entity_poly.pdbx_seq_one_letter_code
_entity_poly.pdbx_strand_id
1 'polypeptide(L)'
;PYFLLLFVQILFSLILNFRVKNTPYTKMKTLVLCFALVVVALAAPQEKKYTTKYDNIDIEEILGSERLFNNYFRCLMDKGRCTPDGSELKRILPDALATDCNKCSDAQRRGSERVLRFVIEQKPDQWKQLQEKYDPSNVYITRYRAQARSMGVNI
;
A
#
# COMPACT_ATOMS: atom_id res chain seq x y z
N PRO A 1 -6.64 11.34 6.00
CA PRO A 1 -7.79 11.58 5.10
C PRO A 1 -8.76 12.63 5.69
N TYR A 2 -9.50 13.36 4.85
CA TYR A 2 -10.30 14.58 5.14
C TYR A 2 -11.03 14.63 6.48
N PHE A 3 -11.41 13.48 7.05
CA PHE A 3 -11.99 13.38 8.38
C PHE A 3 -11.12 13.99 9.49
N LEU A 4 -9.79 13.79 9.45
CA LEU A 4 -8.86 14.37 10.44
C LEU A 4 -8.72 15.89 10.29
N LEU A 5 -8.77 16.41 9.06
CA LEU A 5 -8.73 17.85 8.80
C LEU A 5 -10.04 18.52 9.25
N LEU A 6 -11.20 17.92 8.95
CA LEU A 6 -12.50 18.36 9.47
C LEU A 6 -12.56 18.30 11.00
N PHE A 7 -12.01 17.26 11.62
CA PHE A 7 -11.94 17.16 13.08
C PHE A 7 -11.06 18.25 13.68
N VAL A 8 -9.90 18.54 13.08
CA VAL A 8 -9.00 19.63 13.49
C VAL A 8 -9.66 21.00 13.29
N GLN A 9 -10.38 21.22 12.20
CA GLN A 9 -11.06 22.49 11.91
C GLN A 9 -12.23 22.74 12.86
N ILE A 10 -13.01 21.71 13.19
CA ILE A 10 -14.09 21.77 14.19
C ILE A 10 -13.50 22.00 15.60
N LEU A 11 -12.39 21.31 15.95
CA LEU A 11 -11.65 21.57 17.19
C LEU A 11 -11.11 23.00 17.24
N PHE A 12 -10.58 23.53 16.14
CA PHE A 12 -10.06 24.90 16.06
C PHE A 12 -11.18 25.94 16.21
N SER A 13 -12.35 25.72 15.60
CA SER A 13 -13.54 26.54 15.76
C SER A 13 -14.14 26.48 17.17
N LEU A 14 -14.05 25.32 17.84
CA LEU A 14 -14.45 25.14 19.24
C LEU A 14 -13.47 25.81 20.20
N ILE A 15 -12.17 25.77 19.92
CA ILE A 15 -11.11 26.45 20.69
C ILE A 15 -11.20 27.97 20.54
N LEU A 16 -11.47 28.50 19.33
CA LEU A 16 -11.62 29.94 19.07
C LEU A 16 -12.86 30.56 19.72
N ASN A 17 -13.95 29.79 19.90
CA ASN A 17 -15.17 30.26 20.57
C ASN A 17 -15.17 30.04 22.09
N PHE A 18 -14.18 29.33 22.64
CA PHE A 18 -14.10 29.08 24.08
C PHE A 18 -13.45 30.29 24.79
N ARG A 19 -14.27 31.28 25.15
CA ARG A 19 -13.85 32.36 26.05
C ARG A 19 -13.71 31.81 27.47
N VAL A 20 -12.58 31.16 27.76
CA VAL A 20 -12.27 30.58 29.08
C VAL A 20 -12.18 31.71 30.10
N LYS A 21 -13.13 31.77 31.04
CA LYS A 21 -12.96 32.58 32.26
C LYS A 21 -11.82 31.95 33.08
N ASN A 22 -10.72 32.69 33.23
CA ASN A 22 -9.51 32.30 33.97
C ASN A 22 -9.81 32.27 35.48
N THR A 23 -10.20 31.10 35.97
CA THR A 23 -10.20 30.76 37.40
C THR A 23 -9.21 29.61 37.63
N PRO A 24 -8.62 29.47 38.82
CA PRO A 24 -7.58 28.45 39.07
C PRO A 24 -8.08 27.02 38.81
N TYR A 25 -9.39 26.78 38.97
CA TYR A 25 -10.02 25.48 38.71
C TYR A 25 -10.26 25.20 37.21
N THR A 26 -10.41 26.22 36.36
CA THR A 26 -10.53 26.03 34.91
C THR A 26 -9.18 25.70 34.27
N LYS A 27 -8.05 26.21 34.77
CA LYS A 27 -6.71 25.87 34.25
C LYS A 27 -6.39 24.37 34.34
N MET A 28 -6.70 23.71 35.47
CA MET A 28 -6.40 22.28 35.66
C MET A 28 -7.24 21.39 34.71
N LYS A 29 -8.51 21.75 34.49
CA LYS A 29 -9.39 21.03 33.56
C LYS A 29 -8.97 21.19 32.11
N THR A 30 -8.53 22.39 31.72
CA THR A 30 -8.01 22.63 30.36
C THR A 30 -6.73 21.84 30.12
N LEU A 31 -5.82 21.76 31.09
CA LEU A 31 -4.59 20.96 30.97
C LEU A 31 -4.89 19.45 30.82
N VAL A 32 -5.83 18.91 31.60
CA VAL A 32 -6.25 17.51 31.50
C VAL A 32 -6.91 17.22 30.15
N LEU A 33 -7.75 18.13 29.64
CA LEU A 33 -8.38 17.99 28.33
C LEU A 33 -7.34 18.01 27.20
N CYS A 34 -6.38 18.94 27.24
CA CYS A 34 -5.29 19.00 26.26
C CYS A 34 -4.43 17.74 26.29
N PHE A 35 -4.10 17.23 27.48
CA PHE A 35 -3.33 15.99 27.63
C PHE A 35 -4.09 14.78 27.09
N ALA A 36 -5.40 14.69 27.35
CA ALA A 36 -6.25 13.63 26.82
C ALA A 36 -6.32 13.66 25.27
N LEU A 37 -6.39 14.85 24.66
CA LEU A 37 -6.36 15.00 23.19
C LEU A 37 -5.03 14.58 22.58
N VAL A 38 -3.90 14.87 23.24
CA VAL A 38 -2.57 14.42 22.80
C VAL A 38 -2.47 12.90 22.86
N VAL A 39 -2.96 12.26 23.92
CA VAL A 39 -2.98 10.80 24.04
C VAL A 39 -3.84 10.14 22.96
N VAL A 40 -5.00 10.71 22.62
CA VAL A 40 -5.87 10.21 21.53
C VAL A 40 -5.21 10.38 20.15
N ALA A 41 -4.50 11.48 19.91
CA ALA A 41 -3.76 11.69 18.66
C ALA A 41 -2.60 10.69 18.49
N LEU A 42 -1.93 10.31 19.58
CA LEU A 42 -0.84 9.32 19.58
C LEU A 42 -1.34 7.87 19.49
N ALA A 43 -2.60 7.60 19.87
CA ALA A 43 -3.23 6.29 19.76
C ALA A 43 -3.69 5.93 18.34
N ALA A 44 -3.46 6.80 17.34
CA ALA A 44 -3.78 6.50 15.95
C ALA A 44 -3.02 5.23 15.49
N PRO A 45 -3.72 4.25 14.89
CA PRO A 45 -3.07 3.04 14.41
C PRO A 45 -2.05 3.40 13.35
N GLN A 46 -0.77 3.15 13.65
CA GLN A 46 0.30 3.23 12.65
C GLN A 46 0.04 2.13 11.62
N GLU A 47 -0.28 2.49 10.39
CA GLU A 47 -0.44 1.51 9.31
C GLU A 47 0.88 0.77 9.11
N LYS A 48 0.91 -0.52 9.46
CA LYS A 48 2.10 -1.36 9.30
C LYS A 48 2.41 -1.52 7.81
N LYS A 49 3.42 -0.80 7.32
CA LYS A 49 3.97 -0.92 5.97
C LYS A 49 4.63 -2.29 5.76
N TYR A 50 4.75 -2.69 4.50
CA TYR A 50 5.57 -3.85 4.14
C TYR A 50 7.05 -3.57 4.39
N THR A 51 7.84 -4.63 4.54
CA THR A 51 9.30 -4.47 4.70
C THR A 51 9.90 -3.83 3.46
N THR A 52 10.84 -2.91 3.65
CA THR A 52 11.59 -2.25 2.56
C THR A 52 12.93 -2.94 2.28
N LYS A 53 13.19 -4.10 2.92
CA LYS A 53 14.45 -4.85 2.81
C LYS A 53 14.81 -5.19 1.35
N TYR A 54 13.81 -5.37 0.49
CA TYR A 54 13.98 -5.78 -0.91
C TYR A 54 13.63 -4.68 -1.90
N ASP A 55 13.55 -3.41 -1.47
CA ASP A 55 13.20 -2.30 -2.36
C ASP A 55 14.30 -1.96 -3.38
N ASN A 56 15.52 -2.45 -3.15
CA ASN A 56 16.70 -2.21 -4.01
C ASN A 56 17.07 -3.41 -4.90
N ILE A 57 16.17 -4.38 -5.11
CA ILE A 57 16.42 -5.47 -6.05
C ILE A 57 16.51 -4.92 -7.49
N ASP A 58 17.37 -5.50 -8.30
CA ASP A 58 17.49 -5.12 -9.72
C ASP A 58 16.36 -5.76 -10.53
N ILE A 59 15.28 -5.00 -10.69
CA ILE A 59 14.10 -5.43 -11.47
C ILE A 59 14.47 -5.62 -12.94
N GLU A 60 15.34 -4.79 -13.51
CA GLU A 60 15.67 -4.88 -14.94
C GLU A 60 16.53 -6.11 -15.23
N GLU A 61 17.43 -6.50 -14.33
CA GLU A 61 18.17 -7.76 -14.43
C GLU A 61 17.20 -8.97 -14.42
N ILE A 62 16.23 -8.96 -13.51
CA ILE A 62 15.25 -10.05 -13.38
C ILE A 62 14.38 -10.15 -14.63
N LEU A 63 13.87 -9.02 -15.13
CA LEU A 63 13.00 -8.98 -16.32
C LEU A 63 13.78 -9.27 -17.61
N GLY A 64 15.05 -8.87 -17.67
CA GLY A 64 15.95 -9.13 -18.80
C GLY A 64 16.46 -10.58 -18.89
N SER A 65 16.37 -11.34 -17.80
CA SER A 65 16.82 -12.74 -17.75
C SER A 65 15.65 -13.71 -17.71
N GLU A 66 15.47 -14.49 -18.77
CA GLU A 66 14.43 -15.54 -18.81
C GLU A 66 14.57 -16.55 -17.66
N ARG A 67 15.80 -16.88 -17.27
CA ARG A 67 16.07 -17.78 -16.13
C ARG A 67 15.58 -17.16 -14.82
N LEU A 68 15.91 -15.90 -14.55
CA LEU A 68 15.50 -15.22 -13.31
C LEU A 68 14.00 -15.03 -13.29
N PHE A 69 13.42 -14.44 -14.33
CA PHE A 69 11.98 -14.28 -14.47
C PHE A 69 11.21 -15.59 -14.21
N ASN A 70 11.62 -16.69 -14.86
CA ASN A 70 10.97 -17.99 -14.70
C ASN A 70 11.08 -18.54 -13.26
N ASN A 71 12.14 -18.23 -12.52
CA ASN A 71 12.23 -18.60 -11.10
C ASN A 71 11.19 -17.86 -10.25
N TYR A 72 11.03 -16.55 -10.45
CA TYR A 72 9.99 -15.77 -9.76
C TYR A 72 8.59 -16.25 -10.14
N PHE A 73 8.33 -16.43 -11.43
CA PHE A 73 7.05 -16.92 -11.92
C PHE A 73 6.71 -18.28 -11.30
N ARG A 74 7.64 -19.24 -11.31
CA ARG A 74 7.42 -20.56 -10.69
C ARG A 74 7.21 -20.47 -9.18
N CYS A 75 7.94 -19.60 -8.49
CA CYS A 75 7.73 -19.33 -7.07
C CYS A 75 6.29 -18.84 -6.81
N LEU A 76 5.84 -17.81 -7.53
CA LEU A 76 4.48 -17.26 -7.45
C LEU A 76 3.43 -18.32 -7.79
N MET A 77 3.72 -19.22 -8.73
CA MET A 77 2.81 -20.29 -9.14
C MET A 77 2.84 -21.54 -8.23
N ASP A 78 3.58 -21.57 -7.12
CA ASP A 78 3.77 -22.79 -6.29
C ASP A 78 4.44 -23.96 -7.03
N LYS A 79 5.20 -23.69 -8.09
CA LYS A 79 5.84 -24.68 -8.98
C LYS A 79 7.37 -24.69 -8.88
N GLY A 80 7.94 -24.06 -7.86
CA GLY A 80 9.39 -23.93 -7.71
C GLY A 80 9.79 -23.30 -6.37
N ARG A 81 11.10 -23.33 -6.11
CA ARG A 81 11.69 -22.66 -4.94
C ARG A 81 11.57 -21.15 -5.09
N CYS A 82 11.42 -20.48 -3.96
CA CYS A 82 11.42 -19.03 -3.88
C CYS A 82 12.75 -18.53 -3.31
N THR A 83 13.24 -17.43 -3.86
CA THR A 83 14.25 -16.61 -3.18
C THR A 83 13.61 -15.90 -1.97
N PRO A 84 14.40 -15.35 -1.03
CA PRO A 84 13.83 -14.65 0.13
C PRO A 84 12.91 -13.48 -0.24
N ASP A 85 13.27 -12.72 -1.27
CA ASP A 85 12.48 -11.60 -1.80
C ASP A 85 11.25 -12.08 -2.59
N GLY A 86 11.38 -13.13 -3.41
CA GLY A 86 10.24 -13.75 -4.10
C GLY A 86 9.22 -14.36 -3.12
N SER A 87 9.69 -14.91 -2.00
CA SER A 87 8.84 -15.41 -0.92
C SER A 87 8.06 -14.29 -0.26
N GLU A 88 8.71 -13.15 0.00
CA GLU A 88 8.07 -11.98 0.57
C GLU A 88 7.03 -11.39 -0.39
N LEU A 89 7.38 -11.24 -1.67
CA LEU A 89 6.44 -10.81 -2.71
C LEU A 89 5.21 -11.71 -2.74
N LYS A 90 5.41 -13.03 -2.83
CA LYS A 90 4.32 -14.00 -2.85
C LYS A 90 3.41 -13.89 -1.62
N ARG A 91 3.99 -13.65 -0.44
CA ARG A 91 3.28 -13.53 0.83
C ARG A 91 2.42 -12.27 0.88
N ILE A 92 2.92 -11.12 0.40
CA ILE A 92 2.21 -9.83 0.47
C ILE A 92 1.28 -9.59 -0.71
N LEU A 93 1.48 -10.26 -1.85
CA LEU A 93 0.76 -10.00 -3.10
C LEU A 93 -0.77 -10.06 -2.95
N PRO A 94 -1.39 -11.05 -2.27
CA PRO A 94 -2.84 -11.07 -2.09
C PRO A 94 -3.37 -9.86 -1.30
N ASP A 95 -2.68 -9.45 -0.23
CA ASP A 95 -3.04 -8.27 0.57
C ASP A 95 -2.88 -6.99 -0.27
N ALA A 96 -1.77 -6.86 -1.01
CA ALA A 96 -1.51 -5.71 -1.86
C ALA A 96 -2.57 -5.52 -2.96
N LEU A 97 -3.05 -6.61 -3.57
CA LEU A 97 -4.16 -6.56 -4.54
C LEU A 97 -5.48 -6.17 -3.87
N ALA A 98 -5.75 -6.72 -2.68
CA ALA A 98 -6.99 -6.44 -1.94
C ALA A 98 -7.08 -4.97 -1.49
N THR A 99 -5.97 -4.41 -0.99
CA THR A 99 -5.91 -3.11 -0.32
C THR A 99 -5.34 -1.97 -1.16
N ASP A 100 -5.18 -2.19 -2.46
CA ASP A 100 -4.60 -1.20 -3.36
C ASP A 100 -3.20 -0.71 -2.95
N CYS A 101 -2.37 -1.68 -2.57
CA CYS A 101 -0.99 -1.47 -2.18
C CYS A 101 -0.84 -0.40 -1.06
N ASN A 102 -1.86 -0.17 -0.20
CA ASN A 102 -1.83 0.90 0.80
C ASN A 102 -0.62 0.82 1.75
N LYS A 103 -0.09 -0.39 1.97
CA LYS A 103 1.10 -0.67 2.78
C LYS A 103 2.43 -0.64 2.02
N CYS A 104 2.41 -0.44 0.70
CA CYS A 104 3.59 -0.45 -0.14
C CYS A 104 4.43 0.82 0.02
N SER A 105 5.75 0.67 -0.13
CA SER A 105 6.67 1.79 -0.32
C SER A 105 6.57 2.36 -1.74
N ASP A 106 7.15 3.54 -1.96
CA ASP A 106 7.16 4.15 -3.29
C ASP A 106 8.00 3.32 -4.29
N ALA A 107 9.06 2.68 -3.81
CA ALA A 107 9.87 1.78 -4.63
C ALA A 107 9.06 0.55 -5.07
N GLN A 108 8.28 -0.06 -4.16
CA GLN A 108 7.40 -1.19 -4.46
C GLN A 108 6.31 -0.81 -5.46
N ARG A 109 5.74 0.39 -5.35
CA ARG A 109 4.73 0.88 -6.31
C ARG A 109 5.31 1.04 -7.71
N ARG A 110 6.45 1.73 -7.84
CA ARG A 110 7.14 1.91 -9.13
C ARG A 110 7.59 0.59 -9.74
N GLY A 111 8.16 -0.29 -8.91
CA GLY A 111 8.58 -1.62 -9.33
C GLY A 111 7.41 -2.48 -9.80
N SER A 112 6.29 -2.45 -9.08
CA SER A 112 5.07 -3.18 -9.46
C SER A 112 4.52 -2.70 -10.80
N GLU A 113 4.48 -1.39 -11.05
CA GLU A 113 4.05 -0.85 -12.34
C GLU A 113 4.94 -1.35 -13.48
N ARG A 114 6.26 -1.29 -13.28
CA ARG A 114 7.26 -1.72 -14.27
C ARG A 114 7.11 -3.21 -14.61
N VAL A 115 6.99 -4.06 -13.58
CA VAL A 115 6.82 -5.52 -13.73
C VAL A 115 5.48 -5.83 -14.38
N LEU A 116 4.39 -5.19 -13.96
CA LEU A 116 3.05 -5.42 -14.48
C LEU A 116 2.99 -5.15 -15.98
N ARG A 117 3.49 -3.98 -16.42
CA ARG A 117 3.60 -3.61 -17.83
C ARG A 117 4.39 -4.66 -18.64
N PHE A 118 5.57 -5.05 -18.15
CA PHE A 118 6.38 -6.06 -18.82
C PHE A 118 5.66 -7.40 -18.95
N VAL A 119 5.02 -7.88 -17.88
CA VAL A 119 4.39 -9.21 -17.88
C VAL A 119 3.17 -9.23 -18.81
N ILE A 120 2.37 -8.17 -18.85
CA ILE A 120 1.23 -8.05 -19.76
C ILE A 120 1.68 -8.02 -21.22
N GLU A 121 2.68 -7.18 -21.54
CA GLU A 121 3.10 -6.94 -22.93
C GLU A 121 3.99 -8.07 -23.47
N GLN A 122 4.94 -8.53 -22.66
CA GLN A 122 6.01 -9.43 -23.11
C GLN A 122 5.81 -10.89 -22.68
N LYS A 123 4.93 -11.17 -21.71
CA LYS A 123 4.70 -12.50 -21.13
C LYS A 123 3.20 -12.82 -20.95
N PRO A 124 2.37 -12.68 -22.00
CA PRO A 124 0.90 -12.77 -21.89
C PRO A 124 0.40 -14.13 -21.35
N ASP A 125 1.10 -15.23 -21.64
CA ASP A 125 0.74 -16.56 -21.12
C ASP A 125 0.98 -16.68 -19.61
N GLN A 126 2.07 -16.09 -19.11
CA GLN A 126 2.35 -16.02 -17.68
C GLN A 126 1.42 -15.04 -16.98
N TRP A 127 1.08 -13.91 -17.64
CA TRP A 127 0.07 -12.98 -17.15
C TRP A 127 -1.26 -13.69 -16.88
N LYS A 128 -1.77 -14.42 -17.87
CA LYS A 128 -3.03 -15.18 -17.76
C LYS A 128 -2.99 -16.17 -16.59
N GLN A 129 -1.90 -16.91 -16.44
CA GLN A 129 -1.73 -17.86 -15.34
C GLN A 129 -1.68 -17.20 -13.96
N LEU A 130 -1.01 -16.05 -13.85
CA LEU A 130 -0.96 -15.27 -12.61
C LEU A 130 -2.34 -14.70 -12.28
N GLN A 131 -3.07 -14.20 -13.28
CA GLN A 131 -4.43 -13.70 -13.12
C GLN A 131 -5.38 -14.80 -12.65
N GLU A 132 -5.36 -15.98 -13.28
CA GLU A 132 -6.18 -17.13 -12.84
C GLU A 132 -5.90 -17.52 -11.40
N LYS A 133 -4.65 -17.36 -10.93
CA LYS A 133 -4.26 -17.69 -9.56
C LYS A 133 -4.66 -16.62 -8.53
N TYR A 134 -4.39 -15.35 -8.83
CA TYR A 134 -4.50 -14.25 -7.87
C TYR A 134 -5.77 -13.41 -8.03
N ASP A 135 -6.44 -13.52 -9.18
CA ASP A 135 -7.69 -12.82 -9.51
C ASP A 135 -8.67 -13.70 -10.34
N PRO A 136 -9.03 -14.91 -9.88
CA PRO A 136 -9.88 -15.83 -10.65
C PRO A 136 -11.27 -15.25 -10.98
N SER A 137 -11.76 -14.30 -10.18
CA SER A 137 -13.04 -13.63 -10.35
C SER A 137 -12.95 -12.29 -11.10
N ASN A 138 -11.77 -11.91 -11.61
CA ASN A 138 -11.52 -10.64 -12.31
C ASN A 138 -11.91 -9.38 -11.52
N VAL A 139 -11.83 -9.44 -10.19
CA VAL A 139 -12.16 -8.32 -9.30
C VAL A 139 -11.08 -7.24 -9.39
N TYR A 140 -9.81 -7.64 -9.38
CA TYR A 140 -8.69 -6.70 -9.37
C TYR A 140 -8.42 -6.14 -10.76
N ILE A 141 -8.42 -6.96 -11.81
CA ILE A 141 -8.22 -6.48 -13.19
C ILE A 141 -9.27 -5.43 -13.57
N THR A 142 -10.53 -5.62 -13.14
CA THR A 142 -11.61 -4.66 -13.40
C THR A 142 -11.36 -3.35 -12.66
N ARG A 143 -10.89 -3.41 -11.41
CA ARG A 143 -10.54 -2.23 -10.60
C ARG A 143 -9.39 -1.44 -11.23
N TYR A 144 -8.36 -2.13 -11.73
CA TYR A 144 -7.13 -1.50 -12.24
C TYR A 144 -7.16 -1.12 -13.71
N ARG A 145 -8.14 -1.58 -14.49
CA ARG A 145 -8.23 -1.34 -15.94
C ARG A 145 -8.12 0.14 -16.31
N ALA A 146 -8.78 1.04 -15.57
CA ALA A 146 -8.71 2.48 -15.84
C ALA A 146 -7.28 3.03 -15.64
N GLN A 147 -6.64 2.63 -14.54
CA GLN A 147 -5.26 3.01 -14.24
C GLN A 147 -4.30 2.44 -15.29
N ALA A 148 -4.42 1.15 -15.64
CA ALA A 148 -3.61 0.52 -16.67
C ALA A 148 -3.71 1.25 -18.01
N ARG A 149 -4.92 1.62 -18.43
CA ARG A 149 -5.16 2.40 -19.66
C ARG A 149 -4.51 3.78 -19.61
N SER A 150 -4.55 4.48 -18.46
CA SER A 150 -3.83 5.76 -18.32
C SER A 150 -2.31 5.63 -18.41
N MET A 151 -1.77 4.42 -18.22
CA MET A 151 -0.35 4.10 -18.35
C MET A 151 -0.01 3.46 -19.71
N GLY A 152 -0.95 3.44 -20.67
CA GLY A 152 -0.76 2.88 -22.00
C GLY A 152 -0.84 1.35 -22.09
N VAL A 153 -1.24 0.66 -21.01
CA VAL A 153 -1.32 -0.80 -20.94
C VAL A 153 -2.76 -1.25 -21.15
N ASN A 154 -2.99 -2.23 -22.05
CA ASN A 154 -4.32 -2.74 -22.36
C ASN A 154 -4.57 -4.11 -21.69
N ILE A 155 -5.58 -4.15 -20.80
CA ILE A 155 -6.03 -5.32 -20.01
C ILE A 155 -7.56 -5.36 -19.87
#